data_AF-A0A850QS90-F1
#
_entry.id   AF-A0A850QS90-F1
#
_cell.length_a   1.000
_cell.length_b   1.000
_cell.length_c   1.000
_cell.angle_alpha   90.00
_cell.angle_beta   90.00
_cell.angle_gamma   90.00
#
_symmetry.space_group_name_H-M   'P 1'
#
loop_
_entity.id
_entity.type
_entity.pdbx_description
1 polymer ?
#
loop_
_entity_poly.entity_id
_entity_poly.type
_entity_poly.pdbx_seq_one_letter_code
_entity_poly.pdbx_strand_id
1 'polypeptide(L)'
;VGLNTLIKNQVDLHKARNLVIVAVTLVFGIGGMAFGIGEFSLQGVSLCGIVAILLNLVLPHDLGENHVVDNAQMEEAAIEPEHK
;
A
#
# COMPACT_ATOMS: atom_id res chain seq x y z
N VAL A 1 -7.71 -12.63 -0.46
CA VAL A 1 -7.19 -13.13 0.84
C VAL A 1 -6.28 -12.11 1.56
N GLY A 2 -5.34 -11.43 0.90
CA GLY A 2 -4.44 -10.46 1.54
C GLY A 2 -5.14 -9.29 2.27
N LEU A 3 -6.02 -8.56 1.59
CA LEU A 3 -6.79 -7.46 2.21
C LEU A 3 -7.77 -7.96 3.29
N ASN A 4 -8.33 -9.15 3.13
CA ASN A 4 -9.18 -9.78 4.16
C ASN A 4 -8.39 -10.06 5.45
N THR A 5 -7.11 -10.44 5.34
CA THR A 5 -6.19 -10.58 6.48
C THR A 5 -5.93 -9.23 7.16
N LEU A 6 -5.72 -8.15 6.40
CA LEU A 6 -5.53 -6.80 6.97
C LEU A 6 -6.76 -6.35 7.78
N ILE A 7 -7.97 -6.57 7.25
CA ILE A 7 -9.23 -6.28 7.93
C ILE A 7 -9.39 -7.14 9.20
N LYS A 8 -9.10 -8.44 9.11
CA LYS A 8 -9.21 -9.37 10.25
C LYS A 8 -8.22 -9.07 11.37
N ASN A 9 -7.00 -8.66 11.01
CA ASN A 9 -5.96 -8.30 11.98
C ASN A 9 -6.10 -6.87 12.52
N GLN A 10 -7.17 -6.13 12.15
CA GLN A 10 -7.36 -4.74 12.57
C GLN A 10 -6.10 -3.90 12.32
N VAL A 11 -5.45 -4.13 11.17
CA VAL A 11 -4.24 -3.39 10.83
C VAL A 11 -4.63 -1.95 10.59
N ASP A 12 -4.09 -1.07 11.43
CA ASP A 12 -4.27 0.36 11.32
C ASP A 12 -3.55 0.85 10.05
N LEU A 13 -4.34 1.05 8.98
CA LEU A 13 -3.90 1.62 7.70
C LEU A 13 -3.86 3.16 7.75
N HIS A 14 -4.33 3.78 8.84
CA HIS A 14 -4.18 5.21 9.07
C HIS A 14 -2.75 5.58 9.48
N LYS A 15 -1.98 4.62 9.99
CA LYS A 15 -0.53 4.79 10.22
C LYS A 15 0.22 4.83 8.89
N ALA A 16 0.88 5.96 8.64
CA ALA A 16 1.72 6.19 7.46
C ALA A 16 2.66 5.02 7.13
N ARG A 17 3.27 4.39 8.16
CA ARG A 17 4.16 3.24 7.98
C ARG A 17 3.46 2.05 7.31
N ASN A 18 2.32 1.63 7.84
CA ASN A 18 1.60 0.47 7.35
C ASN A 18 1.02 0.77 5.96
N LEU A 19 0.52 1.99 5.76
CA LEU A 19 0.02 2.46 4.48
C LEU A 19 1.09 2.44 3.39
N VAL A 20 2.28 2.95 3.66
CA VAL A 20 3.41 2.94 2.72
C VAL A 20 3.80 1.50 2.36
N ILE A 21 3.91 0.60 3.33
CA ILE A 21 4.27 -0.80 3.06
C ILE A 21 3.22 -1.45 2.14
N VAL A 22 1.93 -1.30 2.46
CA VAL A 22 0.84 -1.90 1.66
C VAL A 22 0.76 -1.28 0.26
N ALA A 23 0.84 0.05 0.15
CA ALA A 23 0.80 0.77 -1.12
C ALA A 23 1.97 0.37 -2.03
N VAL A 24 3.19 0.32 -1.50
CA VAL A 24 4.36 -0.06 -2.27
C VAL A 24 4.24 -1.52 -2.73
N THR A 25 3.85 -2.43 -1.84
CA THR A 25 3.65 -3.85 -2.19
C THR A 25 2.61 -4.03 -3.30
N LEU A 26 1.52 -3.25 -3.27
CA LEU A 26 0.49 -3.23 -4.31
C LEU A 26 1.01 -2.69 -5.64
N VAL A 27 1.77 -1.58 -5.63
CA VAL A 27 2.35 -0.98 -6.83
C VAL A 27 3.33 -1.93 -7.51
N PHE A 28 4.21 -2.60 -6.75
CA PHE A 28 5.13 -3.60 -7.30
C PHE A 28 4.43 -4.87 -7.79
N GLY A 29 3.40 -5.35 -7.07
CA GLY A 29 2.68 -6.56 -7.42
C GLY A 29 1.71 -6.40 -8.60
N ILE A 30 0.93 -5.32 -8.62
CA ILE A 30 -0.06 -5.03 -9.67
C ILE A 30 0.60 -4.35 -10.86
N GLY A 31 1.60 -3.49 -10.62
CA GLY A 31 2.33 -2.79 -11.68
C GLY A 31 3.20 -3.70 -12.55
N GLY A 32 3.24 -5.00 -12.26
CA GLY A 32 3.91 -5.98 -13.11
C GLY A 32 5.43 -5.81 -13.18
N MET A 33 6.02 -5.17 -12.17
CA MET A 33 7.45 -4.89 -12.15
C MET A 33 8.27 -6.19 -12.08
N ALA A 34 9.34 -6.22 -12.87
CA ALA A 34 10.30 -7.30 -12.94
C ALA A 34 11.71 -6.73 -12.78
N PHE A 35 12.49 -7.32 -11.89
CA PHE A 35 13.89 -6.97 -11.66
C PHE A 35 14.77 -8.12 -12.10
N GLY A 36 15.50 -7.92 -13.20
CA GLY A 36 16.49 -8.86 -13.72
C GLY A 36 17.90 -8.45 -13.32
N ILE A 37 18.62 -9.31 -12.59
CA ILE A 37 20.07 -9.16 -12.36
C ILE A 37 20.74 -10.38 -12.99
N GLY A 38 21.26 -10.22 -14.21
CA GLY A 38 21.87 -11.31 -14.98
C GLY A 38 20.84 -12.38 -15.37
N GLU A 39 21.12 -13.63 -15.03
CA GLU A 39 20.24 -14.80 -15.26
C GLU A 39 19.04 -14.89 -14.28
N PHE A 40 19.03 -14.07 -13.22
CA PHE A 40 18.00 -14.14 -12.18
C PHE A 40 16.94 -13.05 -12.41
N SER A 41 15.70 -13.47 -12.65
CA SER A 41 14.54 -12.58 -12.78
C SER A 41 13.62 -12.70 -11.57
N LEU A 42 13.58 -11.65 -10.76
CA LEU A 42 12.63 -11.50 -9.65
C LEU A 42 11.42 -10.72 -10.16
N GLN A 43 10.28 -11.40 -10.28
CA GLN A 43 9.04 -10.80 -10.79
C GLN A 43 7.84 -11.15 -9.92
N GLY A 44 6.91 -10.19 -9.85
CA GLY A 44 5.61 -10.39 -9.23
C GLY A 44 5.70 -10.52 -7.72
N VAL A 45 5.15 -11.61 -7.17
CA VAL A 45 4.94 -11.78 -5.73
C VAL A 45 6.25 -11.94 -4.95
N SER A 46 7.27 -12.54 -5.55
CA SER A 46 8.58 -12.69 -4.90
C SER A 46 9.30 -11.35 -4.75
N LEU A 47 9.25 -10.51 -5.80
CA LEU A 47 9.80 -9.16 -5.77
C LEU A 47 9.06 -8.29 -4.73
N CYS A 48 7.73 -8.32 -4.73
CA CYS A 48 6.95 -7.50 -3.80
C CYS A 48 7.20 -7.89 -2.33
N GLY A 49 7.39 -9.17 -2.02
CA GLY A 49 7.68 -9.64 -0.67
C GLY A 49 9.03 -9.14 -0.15
N ILE A 50 10.08 -9.20 -0.99
CA ILE A 50 11.41 -8.69 -0.62
C ILE A 50 11.37 -7.19 -0.39
N VAL A 51 10.72 -6.44 -1.29
CA VAL A 51 10.55 -4.99 -1.17
C VAL A 51 9.78 -4.64 0.10
N ALA A 52 8.68 -5.33 0.40
CA ALA A 52 7.88 -5.09 1.60
C ALA A 52 8.68 -5.31 2.90
N ILE A 53 9.50 -6.37 2.96
CA ILE A 53 10.37 -6.68 4.10
C ILE A 53 11.47 -5.62 4.24
N LEU A 54 12.11 -5.23 3.13
CA LEU A 54 13.14 -4.19 3.12
C LEU A 54 12.59 -2.85 3.60
N LEU A 55 11.42 -2.45 3.10
CA LEU A 55 10.75 -1.24 3.56
C LEU A 55 10.41 -1.35 5.05
N ASN A 56 9.86 -2.47 5.52
CA ASN A 56 9.57 -2.63 6.94
C ASN A 56 10.82 -2.48 7.84
N LEU A 57 12.01 -2.81 7.35
CA LEU A 57 13.28 -2.63 8.08
C LEU A 57 13.86 -1.21 7.98
N VAL A 58 13.80 -0.60 6.80
CA VAL A 58 14.37 0.73 6.55
C VAL A 58 13.48 1.84 7.10
N LEU A 59 12.18 1.60 7.19
CA LEU A 59 11.19 2.63 7.49
C LEU A 59 11.15 2.92 9.01
N PRO A 60 11.55 4.13 9.45
CA PRO A 60 11.62 4.47 10.88
C PRO A 60 10.24 4.49 11.53
N HIS A 61 10.18 4.22 12.84
CA HIS A 61 8.91 4.17 13.60
C HIS A 61 8.20 5.55 13.70
N ASP A 62 8.89 6.62 13.30
CA ASP A 62 8.48 8.02 13.39
C ASP A 62 8.28 8.63 11.98
N LEU A 63 7.56 7.93 11.09
CA LEU A 63 6.97 8.64 9.94
C LEU A 63 5.89 9.53 10.49
N GLY A 64 6.28 10.79 10.74
CA GLY A 64 5.52 11.82 11.43
C GLY A 64 4.02 11.79 11.15
N GLU A 65 3.25 12.20 12.14
CA GLU A 65 1.78 12.25 12.12
C GLU A 65 1.28 12.87 10.81
N ASN A 66 0.78 12.02 9.91
CA ASN A 66 0.44 12.40 8.55
C ASN A 66 -1.09 12.55 8.44
N HIS A 67 -1.53 13.78 8.51
CA HIS A 67 -2.93 14.24 8.41
C HIS A 67 -3.44 14.26 6.94
N VAL A 68 -2.92 13.40 6.06
CA VAL A 68 -3.19 13.41 4.60
C VAL A 68 -4.04 12.23 4.10
N VAL A 69 -4.37 11.28 4.97
CA VAL A 69 -5.17 10.10 4.62
C VAL A 69 -6.68 10.31 4.82
N ASP A 70 -7.06 11.30 5.65
CA ASP A 70 -8.46 11.67 5.88
C ASP A 70 -9.14 12.28 4.63
N ASN A 71 -8.35 12.93 3.76
CA ASN A 71 -8.83 13.70 2.62
C ASN A 71 -9.04 12.86 1.34
N ALA A 72 -8.61 11.60 1.27
CA ALA A 72 -8.90 10.72 0.12
C ALA A 72 -10.30 10.07 0.20
N GLN A 73 -10.95 10.11 1.36
CA GLN A 73 -12.27 9.49 1.57
C GLN A 73 -13.46 10.44 1.33
N MET A 74 -13.23 11.68 0.87
CA MET A 74 -14.29 12.67 0.65
C MET A 74 -14.74 12.84 -0.82
N GLU A 75 -14.11 12.18 -1.80
CA GLU A 75 -14.39 12.45 -3.23
C GLU A 75 -15.52 11.61 -3.86
N GLU A 76 -16.22 10.75 -3.10
CA GLU A 76 -17.35 9.96 -3.64
C GLU A 76 -18.75 10.44 -3.21
N ALA A 77 -18.84 11.51 -2.40
CA ALA A 77 -20.13 12.00 -1.87
C ALA A 77 -20.68 13.28 -2.55
N ALA A 78 -20.05 13.77 -3.63
CA ALA A 78 -20.42 15.05 -4.26
C ALA A 78 -20.92 14.92 -5.70
N ILE A 79 -21.73 13.89 -6.01
CA ILE A 79 -22.53 13.87 -7.23
C ILE A 79 -24.01 13.79 -6.83
N GLU A 80 -24.57 14.91 -6.40
CA GLU A 80 -26.01 15.17 -6.48
C GLU A 80 -26.24 16.09 -7.69
N PRO A 81 -27.34 15.93 -8.44
CA PRO A 81 -28.46 16.83 -8.15
C PRO A 81 -29.83 16.15 -8.21
N GLU A 82 -30.64 16.53 -7.23
CA GLU A 82 -32.05 16.84 -7.35
C GLU A 82 -32.53 17.11 -8.80
N HIS A 83 -33.42 16.27 -9.32
CA HIS A 83 -34.34 16.67 -10.39
C HIS A 83 -35.67 15.94 -10.24
N LYS A 84 -36.60 16.64 -9.57
CA LYS A 84 -38.06 16.66 -9.72
C LYS A 84 -38.81 15.38 -10.11
#